data_AF-A0A842U6N4-F1
#
_entry.id   AF-A0A842U6N4-F1
#
_cell.length_a   1.000
_cell.length_b   1.000
_cell.length_c   1.000
_cell.angle_alpha   90.00
_cell.angle_beta   90.00
_cell.angle_gamma   90.00
#
_symmetry.space_group_name_H-M   'P 1'
#
loop_
_entity.id
_entity.type
_entity.pdbx_description
1 polymer ?
#
loop_
_entity_poly.entity_id
_entity_poly.type
_entity_poly.pdbx_seq_one_letter_code
_entity_poly.pdbx_strand_id
1 'polypeptide(L)'
;MNLSNNNTNLDEENWQLIELSKVTDKIIKQLVENLNKNLSENFYISFESLLKIGKKAKSIIVDELNELEETHNFRKDMLKYLLTIIEDKELNLPLVSQLYHPDFIIRARTLMRINENYDNKYLKFVLPLLGDPDDSVRWALINLIEEQNVYQEPYVEDKLNKRLKKEPNGVIRKKIKKLILK
;
A
#
# COMPACT_ATOMS: atom_id res chain seq x y z
N MET A 1 -28.53 -31.60 -36.41
CA MET A 1 -27.35 -31.09 -37.15
C MET A 1 -27.84 -29.90 -37.98
N ASN A 2 -27.39 -28.65 -37.85
CA ASN A 2 -26.27 -28.03 -37.15
C ASN A 2 -26.78 -26.82 -36.37
N LEU A 3 -26.28 -26.62 -35.15
CA LEU A 3 -26.49 -25.42 -34.35
C LEU A 3 -25.57 -24.32 -34.88
N SER A 4 -26.17 -23.28 -35.45
CA SER A 4 -25.53 -21.98 -35.70
C SER A 4 -25.35 -21.24 -34.37
N ASN A 5 -24.21 -21.43 -33.72
CA ASN A 5 -23.78 -20.58 -32.61
C ASN A 5 -22.90 -19.44 -33.16
N ASN A 6 -23.54 -18.34 -33.55
CA ASN A 6 -22.89 -17.03 -33.56
C ASN A 6 -22.81 -16.56 -32.10
N ASN A 7 -21.81 -17.04 -31.37
CA ASN A 7 -21.29 -16.37 -30.20
C ASN A 7 -19.84 -16.05 -30.54
N THR A 8 -19.62 -14.85 -31.11
CA THR A 8 -18.34 -14.16 -31.01
C THR A 8 -18.14 -13.86 -29.53
N ASN A 9 -17.60 -14.85 -28.81
CA ASN A 9 -16.96 -14.66 -27.53
C ASN A 9 -15.92 -13.58 -27.78
N LEU A 10 -16.18 -12.41 -27.19
CA LEU A 10 -15.24 -11.32 -27.12
C LEU A 10 -13.96 -11.89 -26.50
N ASP A 11 -12.88 -11.81 -27.25
CA ASP A 11 -11.55 -12.28 -26.88
C ASP A 11 -11.15 -11.73 -25.49
N GLU A 12 -11.23 -12.58 -24.47
CA GLU A 12 -10.76 -12.34 -23.10
C GLU A 12 -9.22 -12.44 -22.97
N GLU A 13 -8.49 -12.51 -24.08
CA GLU A 13 -7.05 -12.77 -24.12
C GLU A 13 -6.27 -11.56 -24.63
N ASN A 14 -6.05 -10.52 -23.81
CA ASN A 14 -4.97 -9.54 -24.04
C ASN A 14 -4.62 -8.66 -22.83
N TRP A 15 -4.62 -9.20 -21.61
CA TRP A 15 -3.80 -8.63 -20.53
C TRP A 15 -2.35 -9.05 -20.77
N GLN A 16 -1.73 -8.43 -21.77
CA GLN A 16 -0.44 -8.81 -22.33
C GLN A 16 0.63 -8.87 -21.24
N LEU A 17 1.24 -10.04 -21.10
CA LEU A 17 2.51 -10.23 -20.41
C LEU A 17 3.52 -9.24 -20.99
N ILE A 18 3.79 -8.14 -20.27
CA ILE A 18 4.83 -7.20 -20.66
C ILE A 18 6.17 -7.83 -20.33
N GLU A 19 6.97 -8.13 -21.36
CA GLU A 19 8.35 -8.54 -21.16
C GLU A 19 9.13 -7.42 -20.44
N LEU A 20 9.85 -7.76 -19.36
CA LEU A 20 10.67 -6.79 -18.61
C LEU A 20 11.73 -6.10 -19.48
N SER A 21 12.14 -6.72 -20.59
CA SER A 21 13.04 -6.13 -21.61
C SER A 21 12.44 -4.88 -22.27
N LYS A 22 11.11 -4.82 -22.44
CA LYS A 22 10.36 -3.73 -23.07
C LYS A 22 10.03 -2.59 -22.11
N VAL A 23 10.21 -2.79 -20.81
CA VAL A 23 10.04 -1.75 -19.78
C VAL A 23 11.20 -0.76 -19.89
N THR A 24 10.94 0.47 -20.34
CA THR A 24 11.96 1.53 -20.44
C THR A 24 11.96 2.42 -19.19
N ASP A 25 13.02 3.21 -19.01
CA ASP A 25 13.10 4.20 -17.93
C ASP A 25 11.95 5.20 -17.97
N LYS A 26 11.48 5.56 -19.18
CA LYS A 26 10.30 6.41 -19.38
C LYS A 26 9.04 5.77 -18.79
N ILE A 27 8.84 4.46 -18.99
CA ILE A 27 7.70 3.74 -18.41
C ILE A 27 7.80 3.73 -16.89
N ILE A 28 8.98 3.42 -16.35
CA ILE A 28 9.20 3.40 -14.89
C ILE A 28 8.92 4.78 -14.28
N LYS A 29 9.40 5.85 -14.91
CA LYS A 29 9.13 7.22 -14.47
C LYS A 29 7.63 7.51 -14.40
N GLN A 30 6.88 7.13 -15.42
CA GLN A 30 5.42 7.31 -15.43
C GLN A 30 4.71 6.52 -14.33
N LEU A 31 5.17 5.30 -14.02
CA LEU A 31 4.64 4.52 -12.88
C LEU A 31 4.96 5.20 -11.55
N VAL A 32 6.17 5.76 -11.39
CA VAL A 32 6.59 6.51 -10.19
C VAL A 32 5.78 7.80 -10.01
N GLU A 33 5.40 8.47 -11.09
CA GLU A 33 4.53 9.66 -11.09
C GLU A 33 3.11 9.34 -10.58
N ASN A 34 2.60 8.14 -10.87
CA ASN A 34 1.29 7.69 -10.42
C ASN A 34 1.21 7.39 -8.92
N LEU A 35 2.33 7.33 -8.20
CA LEU A 35 2.37 7.12 -6.74
C LEU A 35 2.04 8.40 -5.95
N ASN A 36 0.99 9.10 -6.34
CA ASN A 36 0.53 10.33 -5.70
C ASN A 36 -0.45 10.04 -4.54
N LYS A 37 -0.94 11.09 -3.86
CA LYS A 37 -1.63 11.01 -2.56
C LYS A 37 -2.90 10.14 -2.51
N ASN A 38 -3.46 9.71 -3.65
CA ASN A 38 -4.71 8.97 -3.70
C ASN A 38 -4.48 7.50 -4.11
N LEU A 39 -5.07 6.57 -3.35
CA LEU A 39 -5.10 5.12 -3.63
C LEU A 39 -6.07 4.80 -4.80
N SER A 40 -5.78 5.34 -5.97
CA SER A 40 -6.52 5.10 -7.22
C SER A 40 -6.13 3.78 -7.86
N GLU A 41 -6.87 3.35 -8.89
CA GLU A 41 -6.50 2.20 -9.71
C GLU A 41 -5.13 2.40 -10.39
N ASN A 42 -4.87 3.60 -10.93
CA ASN A 42 -3.56 3.94 -11.51
C ASN A 42 -2.42 3.87 -10.49
N PHE A 43 -2.67 4.33 -9.25
CA PHE A 43 -1.73 4.18 -8.15
C PHE A 43 -1.43 2.69 -7.94
N TYR A 44 -2.46 1.86 -7.81
CA TYR A 44 -2.32 0.45 -7.49
C TYR A 44 -1.61 -0.34 -8.59
N ILE A 45 -2.03 -0.17 -9.85
CA ILE A 45 -1.38 -0.79 -11.00
C ILE A 45 0.08 -0.38 -11.05
N SER A 46 0.39 0.90 -10.81
CA SER A 46 1.77 1.38 -10.84
C SER A 46 2.60 0.82 -9.70
N PHE A 47 2.03 0.76 -8.51
CA PHE A 47 2.67 0.19 -7.32
C PHE A 47 2.97 -1.31 -7.52
N GLU A 48 1.99 -2.10 -7.94
CA GLU A 48 2.15 -3.52 -8.28
C GLU A 48 3.19 -3.72 -9.39
N SER A 49 3.16 -2.88 -10.42
CA SER A 49 4.10 -2.96 -11.53
C SER A 49 5.53 -2.68 -11.07
N LEU A 50 5.74 -1.67 -10.23
CA LEU A 50 7.07 -1.33 -9.70
C LEU A 50 7.61 -2.44 -8.79
N LEU A 51 6.77 -3.10 -7.99
CA LEU A 51 7.15 -4.29 -7.24
C LEU A 51 7.63 -5.42 -8.17
N LYS A 52 6.91 -5.68 -9.27
CA LYS A 52 7.25 -6.72 -10.25
C LYS A 52 8.50 -6.37 -11.08
N ILE A 53 8.70 -5.10 -11.42
CA ILE A 53 9.89 -4.59 -12.12
C ILE A 53 11.14 -4.71 -11.23
N GLY A 54 10.98 -4.54 -9.92
CA GLY A 54 12.03 -4.81 -8.95
C GLY A 54 13.24 -3.90 -9.12
N LYS A 55 14.44 -4.50 -9.10
CA LYS A 55 15.73 -3.78 -9.12
C LYS A 55 15.92 -2.83 -10.29
N LYS A 56 15.27 -3.09 -11.42
CA LYS A 56 15.34 -2.22 -12.60
C LYS A 56 14.74 -0.83 -12.35
N ALA A 57 13.78 -0.72 -11.42
CA ALA A 57 13.19 0.57 -11.05
C ALA A 57 14.00 1.36 -10.01
N LYS A 58 15.03 0.75 -9.41
CA LYS A 58 15.71 1.29 -8.22
C LYS A 58 16.29 2.69 -8.44
N SER A 59 17.09 2.90 -9.49
CA SER A 59 17.75 4.18 -9.74
C SER A 59 16.73 5.31 -9.88
N ILE A 60 15.69 5.08 -10.68
CA ILE A 60 14.63 6.07 -10.94
C ILE A 60 13.85 6.41 -9.67
N ILE A 61 13.55 5.41 -8.83
CA ILE A 61 12.89 5.65 -7.53
C ILE A 61 13.78 6.46 -6.58
N VAL A 62 15.10 6.20 -6.56
CA VAL A 62 16.07 6.97 -5.76
C VAL A 62 16.15 8.41 -6.24
N ASP A 63 16.25 8.61 -7.56
CA ASP A 63 16.32 9.94 -8.17
C ASP A 63 15.06 10.75 -7.82
N GLU A 64 13.86 10.18 -8.00
CA GLU A 64 12.61 10.84 -7.62
C GLU A 64 12.57 11.16 -6.12
N LEU A 65 12.99 10.25 -5.25
CA LEU A 65 12.98 10.47 -3.81
C LEU A 65 13.86 11.65 -3.39
N ASN A 66 15.00 11.84 -4.07
CA ASN A 66 15.92 12.96 -3.84
C ASN A 66 15.36 14.30 -4.34
N GLU A 67 14.53 14.28 -5.39
CA GLU A 67 13.90 15.48 -5.95
C GLU A 67 12.64 15.92 -5.19
N LEU A 68 12.00 15.02 -4.44
CA LEU A 68 10.76 15.35 -3.71
C LEU A 68 10.98 16.33 -2.56
N GLU A 69 10.14 17.37 -2.49
CA GLU A 69 10.05 18.27 -1.33
C GLU A 69 9.48 17.57 -0.08
N GLU A 70 9.75 18.11 1.11
CA GLU A 70 9.27 17.57 2.40
C GLU A 70 7.74 17.47 2.53
N THR A 71 6.98 18.24 1.75
CA THR A 71 5.51 18.28 1.82
C THR A 71 4.82 17.02 1.26
N HIS A 72 5.57 16.13 0.59
CA HIS A 72 5.07 14.91 -0.06
C HIS A 72 5.17 13.64 0.80
N ASN A 73 4.84 13.72 2.09
CA ASN A 73 5.02 12.63 3.06
C ASN A 73 4.50 11.25 2.60
N PHE A 74 3.28 11.17 2.05
CA PHE A 74 2.73 9.89 1.57
C PHE A 74 3.53 9.31 0.40
N ARG A 75 3.82 10.12 -0.62
CA ARG A 75 4.58 9.68 -1.80
C ARG A 75 6.00 9.28 -1.41
N LYS A 76 6.68 10.06 -0.57
CA LYS A 76 8.00 9.73 -0.01
C LYS A 76 7.98 8.41 0.75
N ASP A 77 7.01 8.23 1.64
CA ASP A 77 6.84 6.99 2.40
C ASP A 77 6.63 5.81 1.44
N MET A 78 5.88 5.99 0.35
CA MET A 78 5.64 4.93 -0.65
C MET A 78 6.85 4.61 -1.55
N LEU A 79 7.68 5.59 -1.89
CA LEU A 79 8.92 5.32 -2.62
C LEU A 79 9.96 4.63 -1.74
N LYS A 80 10.12 5.08 -0.49
CA LYS A 80 10.99 4.42 0.51
C LYS A 80 10.54 2.98 0.78
N TYR A 81 9.23 2.78 0.84
CA TYR A 81 8.61 1.47 0.92
C TYR A 81 9.05 0.58 -0.24
N LEU A 82 8.90 1.04 -1.48
CA LEU A 82 9.23 0.25 -2.66
C LEU A 82 10.70 -0.14 -2.67
N LEU A 83 11.58 0.81 -2.33
CA LEU A 83 13.01 0.53 -2.19
C LEU A 83 13.30 -0.56 -1.17
N THR A 84 12.64 -0.52 0.00
CA THR A 84 12.80 -1.55 1.03
C THR A 84 12.50 -2.95 0.49
N ILE A 85 11.42 -3.10 -0.30
CA ILE A 85 11.04 -4.39 -0.89
C ILE A 85 11.96 -4.80 -2.03
N ILE A 86 12.37 -3.84 -2.87
CA ILE A 86 13.25 -4.09 -4.01
C ILE A 86 14.66 -4.52 -3.56
N GLU A 87 15.13 -4.00 -2.43
CA GLU A 87 16.44 -4.29 -1.86
C GLU A 87 16.47 -5.60 -1.06
N ASP A 88 15.39 -5.90 -0.35
CA ASP A 88 15.29 -7.07 0.51
C ASP A 88 14.80 -8.30 -0.26
N LYS A 89 15.76 -9.11 -0.74
CA LYS A 89 15.51 -10.34 -1.51
C LYS A 89 14.73 -11.41 -0.74
N GLU A 90 14.66 -11.34 0.58
CA GLU A 90 13.98 -12.33 1.43
C GLU A 90 12.60 -11.85 1.90
N LEU A 91 12.19 -10.64 1.54
CA LEU A 91 10.92 -10.05 1.94
C LEU A 91 9.75 -10.65 1.15
N ASN A 92 9.36 -11.89 1.49
CA ASN A 92 8.15 -12.51 0.99
C ASN A 92 6.94 -12.07 1.81
N LEU A 93 6.37 -10.92 1.45
CA LEU A 93 5.18 -10.37 2.11
C LEU A 93 4.02 -10.27 1.13
N PRO A 94 3.30 -11.36 0.83
CA PRO A 94 2.31 -11.40 -0.25
C PRO A 94 1.11 -10.48 -0.04
N LEU A 95 0.88 -10.00 1.18
CA LEU A 95 -0.26 -9.13 1.53
C LEU A 95 0.03 -7.64 1.30
N VAL A 96 1.28 -7.30 1.02
CA VAL A 96 1.75 -5.92 0.80
C VAL A 96 0.95 -5.17 -0.26
N SER A 97 0.71 -5.77 -1.43
CA SER A 97 -0.02 -5.06 -2.49
C SER A 97 -1.48 -4.87 -2.12
N GLN A 98 -2.07 -5.85 -1.44
CA GLN A 98 -3.47 -5.78 -1.00
C GLN A 98 -3.70 -4.67 0.04
N LEU A 99 -2.68 -4.28 0.82
CA LEU A 99 -2.76 -3.13 1.74
C LEU A 99 -3.02 -1.80 1.04
N TYR A 100 -2.70 -1.68 -0.26
CA TYR A 100 -2.88 -0.45 -1.03
C TYR A 100 -3.79 -0.63 -2.24
N HIS A 101 -4.62 -1.68 -2.23
CA HIS A 101 -5.64 -1.92 -3.23
C HIS A 101 -6.66 -0.77 -3.29
N PRO A 102 -7.19 -0.38 -4.47
CA PRO A 102 -8.14 0.74 -4.56
C PRO A 102 -9.44 0.49 -3.77
N ASP A 103 -9.91 -0.76 -3.74
CA ASP A 103 -11.03 -1.18 -2.89
C ASP A 103 -10.65 -1.21 -1.40
N PHE A 104 -11.32 -0.39 -0.60
CA PHE A 104 -11.12 -0.30 0.84
C PHE A 104 -11.49 -1.59 1.59
N ILE A 105 -12.42 -2.38 1.06
CA ILE A 105 -12.82 -3.67 1.64
C ILE A 105 -11.63 -4.63 1.59
N ILE A 106 -10.89 -4.65 0.48
CA ILE A 106 -9.68 -5.47 0.33
C ILE A 106 -8.61 -5.00 1.32
N ARG A 107 -8.37 -3.69 1.44
CA ARG A 107 -7.41 -3.15 2.41
C ARG A 107 -7.76 -3.53 3.85
N ALA A 108 -9.01 -3.34 4.26
CA ALA A 108 -9.48 -3.67 5.61
C ALA A 108 -9.37 -5.17 5.91
N ARG A 109 -9.79 -6.04 4.98
CA ARG A 109 -9.65 -7.50 5.11
C ARG A 109 -8.19 -7.92 5.18
N THR A 110 -7.31 -7.24 4.44
CA THR A 110 -5.86 -7.52 4.48
C THR A 110 -5.30 -7.24 5.87
N LEU A 111 -5.68 -6.11 6.48
CA LEU A 111 -5.31 -5.81 7.87
C LEU A 111 -5.81 -6.87 8.85
N MET A 112 -7.05 -7.34 8.69
CA MET A 112 -7.60 -8.43 9.52
C MET A 112 -6.79 -9.72 9.36
N ARG A 113 -6.44 -10.12 8.13
CA ARG A 113 -5.63 -11.31 7.87
C ARG A 113 -4.21 -11.21 8.44
N ILE A 114 -3.59 -10.04 8.34
CA ILE A 114 -2.29 -9.77 8.99
C ILE A 114 -2.44 -9.88 10.49
N ASN A 115 -3.52 -9.34 11.08
CA ASN A 115 -3.74 -9.40 12.52
C ASN A 115 -3.93 -10.84 13.03
N GLU A 116 -4.70 -11.66 12.30
CA GLU A 116 -4.92 -13.08 12.62
C GLU A 116 -3.62 -13.91 12.60
N ASN A 117 -2.69 -13.57 11.71
CA ASN A 117 -1.42 -14.28 11.52
C ASN A 117 -0.25 -13.30 11.70
N TYR A 118 -0.22 -12.61 12.84
CA TYR A 118 0.64 -11.47 13.04
C TYR A 118 2.13 -11.77 12.78
N ASP A 119 2.69 -11.02 11.84
CA ASP A 119 4.12 -10.94 11.57
C ASP A 119 4.53 -9.46 11.65
N ASN A 120 5.43 -9.14 12.57
CA ASN A 120 5.87 -7.76 12.82
C ASN A 120 6.49 -7.09 11.59
N LYS A 121 6.94 -7.88 10.61
CA LYS A 121 7.49 -7.37 9.35
C LYS A 121 6.47 -6.53 8.59
N TYR A 122 5.17 -6.77 8.82
CA TYR A 122 4.09 -5.96 8.25
C TYR A 122 3.90 -4.61 8.93
N LEU A 123 4.42 -4.39 10.13
CA LEU A 123 4.10 -3.20 10.93
C LEU A 123 4.49 -1.90 10.20
N LYS A 124 5.67 -1.86 9.58
CA LYS A 124 6.11 -0.71 8.77
C LYS A 124 5.23 -0.45 7.54
N PHE A 125 4.53 -1.47 7.05
CA PHE A 125 3.68 -1.42 5.86
C PHE A 125 2.23 -1.06 6.17
N VAL A 126 1.72 -1.43 7.35
CA VAL A 126 0.35 -1.10 7.75
C VAL A 126 0.23 0.31 8.32
N LEU A 127 1.27 0.85 8.98
CA LEU A 127 1.21 2.16 9.64
C LEU A 127 0.79 3.36 8.74
N PRO A 128 1.21 3.44 7.47
CA PRO A 128 0.71 4.47 6.56
C PRO A 128 -0.82 4.50 6.44
N LEU A 129 -1.50 3.36 6.62
CA LEU A 129 -2.96 3.26 6.56
C LEU A 129 -3.67 3.87 7.77
N LEU A 130 -2.95 4.39 8.78
CA LEU A 130 -3.54 5.30 9.77
C LEU A 130 -4.13 6.55 9.10
N GLY A 131 -3.60 6.93 7.94
CA GLY A 131 -4.09 8.03 7.12
C GLY A 131 -5.12 7.63 6.05
N ASP A 132 -5.56 6.37 6.01
CA ASP A 132 -6.45 5.87 4.95
C ASP A 132 -7.74 6.71 4.85
N PRO A 133 -8.24 7.03 3.64
CA PRO A 133 -9.47 7.78 3.48
C PRO A 133 -10.69 7.07 4.09
N ASP A 134 -10.70 5.74 4.12
CA ASP A 134 -11.83 4.95 4.62
C ASP A 134 -11.71 4.66 6.13
N ASP A 135 -12.80 4.91 6.85
CA ASP A 135 -12.87 4.74 8.30
C ASP A 135 -12.72 3.27 8.72
N SER A 136 -13.20 2.32 7.91
CA SER A 136 -13.15 0.88 8.19
C SER A 136 -11.71 0.37 8.14
N VAL A 137 -10.91 0.87 7.19
CA VAL A 137 -9.48 0.53 7.08
C VAL A 137 -8.73 1.06 8.29
N ARG A 138 -8.96 2.34 8.65
CA ARG A 138 -8.34 2.93 9.84
C ARG A 138 -8.75 2.20 11.11
N TRP A 139 -10.02 1.83 11.25
CA TRP A 139 -10.51 1.06 12.39
C TRP A 139 -9.84 -0.30 12.51
N ALA A 140 -9.74 -1.05 11.40
CA ALA A 140 -9.05 -2.34 11.35
C ALA A 140 -7.59 -2.22 11.79
N LEU A 141 -6.88 -1.17 11.35
CA LEU A 141 -5.51 -0.94 11.78
C LEU A 141 -5.40 -0.60 13.26
N ILE A 142 -6.29 0.24 13.80
CA ILE A 142 -6.28 0.56 15.23
C ILE A 142 -6.57 -0.68 16.09
N ASN A 143 -7.43 -1.58 15.64
CA ASN A 143 -7.65 -2.86 16.32
C ASN A 143 -6.40 -3.74 16.27
N LEU A 144 -5.76 -3.87 15.10
CA LEU A 144 -4.48 -4.59 14.99
C LEU A 144 -3.44 -4.03 15.96
N ILE A 145 -3.28 -2.71 16.01
CA ILE A 145 -2.32 -2.05 16.91
C ILE A 145 -2.63 -2.36 18.39
N GLU A 146 -3.90 -2.35 18.78
CA GLU A 146 -4.33 -2.67 20.14
C GLU A 146 -4.11 -4.15 20.48
N GLU A 147 -4.60 -5.06 19.64
CA GLU A 147 -4.60 -6.51 19.87
C GLU A 147 -3.18 -7.08 19.90
N GLN A 148 -2.29 -6.56 19.06
CA GLN A 148 -0.88 -6.96 19.02
C GLN A 148 -0.01 -6.20 20.03
N ASN A 149 -0.62 -5.31 20.83
CA ASN A 149 0.04 -4.52 21.87
C ASN A 149 1.23 -3.67 21.37
N VAL A 150 1.24 -3.28 20.09
CA VAL A 150 2.35 -2.53 19.47
C VAL A 150 2.24 -1.01 19.63
N TYR A 151 1.20 -0.51 20.30
CA TYR A 151 1.04 0.93 20.59
C TYR A 151 2.11 1.49 21.53
N GLN A 152 2.82 0.62 22.26
CA GLN A 152 3.91 0.99 23.18
C GLN A 152 5.22 1.27 22.43
N GLU A 153 5.33 0.86 21.17
CA GLU A 153 6.51 1.11 20.35
C GLU A 153 6.61 2.63 20.04
N PRO A 154 7.73 3.31 20.33
CA PRO A 154 7.82 4.77 20.22
C PRO A 154 7.46 5.32 18.83
N TYR A 155 7.79 4.58 17.77
CA TYR A 155 7.46 4.99 16.40
C TYR A 155 5.97 4.79 16.06
N VAL A 156 5.30 3.80 16.66
CA VAL A 156 3.85 3.61 16.53
C VAL A 156 3.13 4.71 17.30
N GLU A 157 3.59 5.00 18.52
CA GLU A 157 3.05 6.07 19.36
C GLU A 157 3.13 7.44 18.67
N ASP A 158 4.26 7.80 18.07
CA ASP A 158 4.41 9.03 17.28
C ASP A 158 3.38 9.11 16.13
N LYS A 159 3.18 7.99 15.40
CA LYS A 159 2.21 7.92 14.31
C LYS A 159 0.77 8.05 14.81
N LEU A 160 0.44 7.41 15.94
CA LEU A 160 -0.87 7.55 16.59
C LEU A 160 -1.12 8.98 17.07
N ASN A 161 -0.13 9.62 17.70
CA ASN A 161 -0.19 11.02 18.13
C ASN A 161 -0.41 11.98 16.95
N LYS A 162 0.32 11.76 15.84
CA LYS A 162 0.13 12.51 14.59
C LYS A 162 -1.27 12.30 14.02
N ARG A 163 -1.77 11.06 14.03
CA ARG A 163 -3.12 10.74 13.54
C ARG A 163 -4.20 11.37 14.41
N LEU A 164 -4.05 11.32 15.73
CA LEU A 164 -5.01 11.86 16.69
C LEU A 164 -5.36 13.33 16.42
N LYS A 165 -4.37 14.13 16.03
CA LYS A 165 -4.53 15.56 15.71
C LYS A 165 -5.41 15.82 14.49
N LYS A 166 -5.56 14.84 13.58
CA LYS A 166 -6.20 14.99 12.28
C LYS A 166 -7.35 14.01 12.03
N GLU A 167 -7.60 13.04 12.91
CA GLU A 167 -8.62 12.02 12.74
C GLU A 167 -10.04 12.61 12.79
N PRO A 168 -10.82 12.63 11.69
CA PRO A 168 -12.16 13.20 11.68
C PRO A 168 -13.18 12.32 12.42
N ASN A 169 -13.03 11.00 12.43
CA ASN A 169 -13.99 10.10 13.06
C ASN A 169 -13.85 10.11 14.59
N GLY A 170 -14.91 10.54 15.29
CA GLY A 170 -14.91 10.67 16.75
C GLY A 170 -14.74 9.35 17.51
N VAL A 171 -15.18 8.23 16.94
CA VAL A 171 -15.04 6.89 17.55
C VAL A 171 -13.58 6.43 17.46
N ILE A 172 -12.97 6.52 16.28
CA ILE A 172 -11.55 6.20 16.06
C ILE A 172 -10.68 7.11 16.94
N ARG A 173 -10.97 8.41 16.96
CA ARG A 173 -10.26 9.40 17.79
C ARG A 173 -10.28 9.04 19.27
N LYS A 174 -11.44 8.63 19.80
CA LYS A 174 -11.57 8.17 21.21
C LYS A 174 -10.77 6.90 21.47
N LYS A 175 -10.76 5.95 20.53
CA LYS A 175 -9.99 4.71 20.65
C LYS A 175 -8.48 4.99 20.67
N ILE A 176 -7.98 5.82 19.76
CA ILE A 176 -6.57 6.26 19.74
C ILE A 176 -6.17 6.91 21.08
N LYS A 177 -7.00 7.81 21.62
CA LYS A 177 -6.72 8.43 22.93
C LYS A 177 -6.59 7.40 24.06
N LYS A 178 -7.45 6.38 24.07
CA LYS A 178 -7.38 5.32 25.08
C LYS A 178 -6.10 4.51 24.97
N LEU A 179 -5.63 4.23 23.76
CA LEU A 179 -4.38 3.49 23.54
C LEU A 179 -3.15 4.24 24.03
N ILE A 180 -3.08 5.54 23.75
CA ILE A 180 -1.91 6.38 24.13
C ILE A 180 -1.86 6.63 25.65
N LEU A 181 -3.00 6.51 26.35
CA LEU A 181 -3.10 6.72 27.81
C LEU A 181 -2.94 5.43 28.64
N LYS A 182 -2.82 4.27 27.99
CA LYS A 182 -2.56 2.99 28.66
C LYS A 182 -1.09 2.87 29.02
#